data_AF-A0A415EKK7-F1
#
_entry.id   AF-A0A415EKK7-F1
#
_cell.length_a   1.000
_cell.length_b   1.000
_cell.length_c   1.000
_cell.angle_alpha   90.00
_cell.angle_beta   90.00
_cell.angle_gamma   90.00
#
_symmetry.space_group_name_H-M   'P 1'
#
loop_
_entity.id
_entity.type
_entity.pdbx_description
1 polymer ?
#
loop_
_entity_poly.entity_id
_entity_poly.type
_entity_poly.pdbx_seq_one_letter_code
_entity_poly.pdbx_strand_id
1 'polypeptide(L)'
;MQYKVKVTVIDKKLYPELQEAYCADPQSGACPCYNVGDTFVFERYGLQDDFWHMGLNTLKETQGTAAGVAGGPAMPHCSEAWDAISRYIYTGLQGGSIMRGWMRDEHQMIACCSDGTRPVIFKIERLDYKLVKLPQGDLTKAAAALGSVPGVQQATVREDLGAVEVYMDRNQEVGDEALRQALEGRSVTIE
;
A
#
# COMPACT_ATOMS: atom_id res chain seq x y z
N MET A 1 13.31 2.87 -10.32
CA MET A 1 12.61 2.20 -9.22
C MET A 1 11.49 3.10 -8.79
N GLN A 2 10.29 2.54 -8.72
CA GLN A 2 9.06 3.19 -8.26
C GLN A 2 8.61 2.58 -6.93
N TYR A 3 7.75 3.30 -6.21
CA TYR A 3 7.34 2.91 -4.87
C TYR A 3 5.82 3.03 -4.69
N LYS A 4 5.24 2.04 -4.04
CA LYS A 4 3.90 2.12 -3.45
C LYS A 4 3.98 1.84 -1.97
N VAL A 5 2.91 2.16 -1.25
CA VAL A 5 2.77 1.73 0.14
C VAL A 5 1.49 0.92 0.29
N LYS A 6 1.63 -0.31 0.77
CA LYS A 6 0.51 -1.13 1.21
C LYS A 6 0.28 -0.90 2.69
N VAL A 7 -0.96 -0.62 3.07
CA VAL A 7 -1.40 -0.59 4.46
C VAL A 7 -2.40 -1.71 4.67
N THR A 8 -2.23 -2.49 5.73
CA THR A 8 -3.16 -3.56 6.12
C THR A 8 -3.62 -3.32 7.55
N VAL A 9 -4.93 -3.36 7.80
CA VAL A 9 -5.46 -3.38 9.17
C VAL A 9 -5.28 -4.78 9.72
N ILE A 10 -4.36 -4.92 10.68
CA ILE A 10 -4.01 -6.24 11.25
C ILE A 10 -4.76 -6.54 12.54
N ASP A 11 -5.24 -5.51 13.23
CA ASP A 11 -5.94 -5.67 14.51
C ASP A 11 -6.74 -4.41 14.87
N LYS A 12 -7.71 -4.58 15.78
CA LYS A 12 -8.50 -3.50 16.39
C LYS A 12 -8.62 -3.81 17.88
N LYS A 13 -8.27 -2.84 18.73
CA LYS A 13 -8.47 -2.96 20.18
C LYS A 13 -9.69 -2.16 20.62
N LEU A 14 -10.17 -2.51 21.81
CA LEU A 14 -11.21 -1.82 22.55
C LEU A 14 -10.84 -1.87 24.02
N TYR A 15 -10.82 -0.71 24.66
CA TYR A 15 -10.60 -0.55 26.10
C TYR A 15 -11.93 -0.11 26.72
N PRO A 16 -12.86 -1.06 26.98
CA PRO A 16 -14.21 -0.75 27.44
C PRO A 16 -14.21 0.00 28.78
N GLU A 17 -13.23 -0.25 29.65
CA GLU A 17 -13.06 0.46 30.92
C GLU A 17 -12.77 1.95 30.73
N LEU A 18 -12.06 2.33 29.66
CA LEU A 18 -11.80 3.73 29.34
C LEU A 18 -13.04 4.38 28.71
N GLN A 19 -13.82 3.63 27.93
CA GLN A 19 -15.08 4.14 27.41
C GLN A 19 -16.10 4.37 28.53
N GLU A 20 -16.25 3.41 29.45
CA GLU A 20 -17.17 3.54 30.59
C GLU A 20 -16.82 4.72 31.49
N ALA A 21 -15.53 4.93 31.77
CA ALA A 21 -15.09 5.99 32.67
C ALA A 21 -15.11 7.39 32.04
N TYR A 22 -14.87 7.52 30.72
CA TYR A 22 -14.56 8.81 30.10
C TYR A 22 -15.39 9.17 28.86
N CYS A 23 -15.97 8.22 28.13
CA CYS A 23 -16.74 8.53 26.92
C CYS A 23 -18.16 8.99 27.26
N ALA A 24 -18.68 9.94 26.47
CA ALA A 24 -20.07 10.37 26.58
C ALA A 24 -21.07 9.23 26.30
N ASP A 25 -20.72 8.34 25.36
CA ASP A 25 -21.33 7.02 25.23
C ASP A 25 -20.38 5.95 25.82
N PRO A 26 -20.68 5.44 27.03
CA PRO A 26 -19.92 4.39 27.72
C PRO A 26 -19.72 3.10 26.90
N GLN A 27 -20.52 2.87 25.86
CA GLN A 27 -20.52 1.66 25.04
C GLN A 27 -20.27 1.96 23.55
N SER A 28 -19.50 3.02 23.27
CA SER A 28 -19.13 3.46 21.91
C SER A 28 -18.54 2.35 21.01
N GLY A 29 -17.96 1.30 21.61
CA GLY A 29 -17.48 0.10 20.94
C GLY A 29 -16.21 0.33 20.10
N ALA A 30 -15.85 -0.68 19.32
CA ALA A 30 -14.66 -0.65 18.46
C ALA A 30 -14.83 0.35 17.29
N CYS A 31 -13.71 0.78 16.69
CA CYS A 31 -13.73 1.74 15.58
C CYS A 31 -14.61 1.25 14.42
N PRO A 32 -15.59 2.03 13.92
CA PRO A 32 -16.45 1.62 12.81
C PRO A 32 -15.83 1.85 11.43
N CYS A 33 -14.78 2.68 11.32
CA CYS A 33 -14.22 3.13 10.05
C CYS A 33 -13.36 2.07 9.32
N TYR A 34 -12.96 1.00 10.02
CA TYR A 34 -12.01 0.01 9.55
C TYR A 34 -12.42 -1.40 10.01
N ASN A 35 -12.02 -2.41 9.24
CA ASN A 35 -12.18 -3.83 9.54
C ASN A 35 -10.81 -4.51 9.50
N VAL A 36 -10.63 -5.54 10.35
CA VAL A 36 -9.41 -6.36 10.28
C VAL A 36 -9.38 -7.08 8.93
N GLY A 37 -8.24 -7.01 8.25
CA GLY A 37 -8.06 -7.50 6.90
C GLY A 37 -8.27 -6.45 5.80
N ASP A 38 -8.74 -5.24 6.13
CA ASP A 38 -8.80 -4.16 5.12
C ASP A 38 -7.39 -3.88 4.58
N THR A 39 -7.27 -3.79 3.26
CA THR A 39 -6.00 -3.43 2.59
C THR A 39 -6.15 -2.19 1.73
N PHE A 40 -5.11 -1.36 1.75
CA PHE A 40 -5.01 -0.10 1.03
C PHE A 40 -3.70 -0.08 0.25
N VAL A 41 -3.71 0.50 -0.94
CA VAL A 41 -2.49 0.75 -1.72
C VAL A 41 -2.45 2.21 -2.12
N PHE A 42 -1.39 2.89 -1.69
CA PHE A 42 -1.10 4.27 -2.01
C PHE A 42 -0.08 4.33 -3.14
N GLU A 43 -0.35 5.16 -4.14
CA GLU A 43 0.58 5.47 -5.22
C GLU A 43 0.69 6.97 -5.49
N ARG A 44 1.87 7.35 -6.01
CA ARG A 44 2.17 8.69 -6.52
C ARG A 44 2.88 8.53 -7.85
N TYR A 45 2.11 8.57 -8.92
CA TYR A 45 2.62 8.34 -10.28
C TYR A 45 1.80 9.10 -11.31
N GLY A 46 2.47 9.79 -12.23
CA GLY A 46 1.79 10.63 -13.22
C GLY A 46 0.97 11.74 -12.56
N LEU A 47 -0.34 11.75 -12.81
CA LEU A 47 -1.30 12.69 -12.19
C LEU A 47 -1.92 12.14 -10.90
N GLN A 48 -1.69 10.88 -10.56
CA GLN A 48 -2.23 10.28 -9.34
C GLN A 48 -1.37 10.66 -8.14
N ASP A 49 -2.02 11.17 -7.10
CA ASP A 49 -1.40 11.47 -5.81
C ASP A 49 -2.35 11.14 -4.67
N ASP A 50 -2.31 9.89 -4.21
CA ASP A 50 -3.20 9.40 -3.17
C ASP A 50 -2.87 10.03 -1.79
N PHE A 51 -1.63 10.47 -1.61
CA PHE A 51 -1.17 11.05 -0.35
C PHE A 51 -1.85 12.39 -0.09
N TRP A 52 -1.89 13.30 -1.08
CA TRP A 52 -2.52 14.61 -0.91
C TRP A 52 -4.03 14.54 -0.65
N HIS A 53 -4.68 13.45 -1.06
CA HIS A 53 -6.11 13.23 -0.86
C HIS A 53 -6.42 12.34 0.34
N MET A 54 -5.49 12.22 1.29
CA MET A 54 -5.66 11.44 2.53
C MET A 54 -6.12 9.99 2.26
N GLY A 55 -5.64 9.40 1.16
CA GLY A 55 -5.91 8.03 0.75
C GLY A 55 -7.33 7.74 0.26
N LEU A 56 -8.09 8.74 -0.18
CA LEU A 56 -9.37 8.48 -0.86
C LEU A 56 -9.16 7.54 -2.07
N ASN A 57 -10.03 6.54 -2.23
CA ASN A 57 -9.95 5.49 -3.27
C ASN A 57 -8.72 4.54 -3.19
N THR A 58 -8.01 4.49 -2.07
CA THR A 58 -6.88 3.56 -1.90
C THR A 58 -7.29 2.16 -1.46
N LEU A 59 -8.51 1.98 -0.95
CA LEU A 59 -9.04 0.69 -0.50
C LEU A 59 -9.05 -0.35 -1.64
N LYS A 60 -8.46 -1.53 -1.38
CA LYS A 60 -8.38 -2.65 -2.32
C LYS A 60 -9.18 -3.88 -1.88
N GLU A 61 -9.14 -4.22 -0.61
CA GLU A 61 -9.88 -5.36 -0.05
C GLU A 61 -10.55 -4.94 1.25
N THR A 62 -11.80 -5.38 1.46
CA THR A 62 -12.53 -5.17 2.70
C THR A 62 -13.63 -6.22 2.88
N GLN A 63 -14.02 -6.47 4.13
CA GLN A 63 -15.26 -7.19 4.47
C GLN A 63 -16.47 -6.24 4.66
N GLY A 64 -16.22 -4.94 4.74
CA GLY A 64 -17.25 -3.90 4.83
C GLY A 64 -17.76 -3.46 3.46
N THR A 65 -18.57 -2.41 3.44
CA THR A 65 -18.93 -1.73 2.19
C THR A 65 -17.86 -0.69 1.86
N ALA A 66 -17.46 -0.59 0.59
CA ALA A 66 -16.41 0.35 0.19
C ALA A 66 -16.73 1.80 0.61
N ALA A 67 -17.99 2.23 0.49
CA ALA A 67 -18.41 3.57 0.90
C ALA A 67 -18.41 3.79 2.43
N GLY A 68 -18.49 2.71 3.23
CA GLY A 68 -18.50 2.75 4.68
C GLY A 68 -17.12 2.61 5.33
N VAL A 69 -16.08 2.34 4.54
CA VAL A 69 -14.70 2.14 5.01
C VAL A 69 -13.86 3.35 4.65
N ALA A 70 -13.08 3.82 5.61
CA ALA A 70 -12.15 4.92 5.41
C ALA A 70 -11.05 4.52 4.41
N GLY A 71 -10.72 5.40 3.47
CA GLY A 71 -9.89 5.09 2.30
C GLY A 71 -10.70 4.58 1.10
N GLY A 72 -12.02 4.39 1.25
CA GLY A 72 -12.95 4.08 0.17
C GLY A 72 -13.31 5.31 -0.68
N PRO A 73 -14.30 5.19 -1.59
CA PRO A 73 -14.65 6.26 -2.53
C PRO A 73 -15.40 7.45 -1.90
N ALA A 74 -16.01 7.25 -0.73
CA ALA A 74 -16.84 8.26 -0.09
C ALA A 74 -16.23 8.83 1.20
N MET A 75 -15.16 8.22 1.71
CA MET A 75 -14.59 8.55 3.02
C MET A 75 -13.07 8.44 2.96
N PRO A 76 -12.30 9.52 3.11
CA PRO A 76 -10.85 9.45 3.26
C PRO A 76 -10.47 8.84 4.61
N HIS A 77 -9.17 8.63 4.86
CA HIS A 77 -8.71 8.22 6.19
C HIS A 77 -9.10 9.25 7.26
N CYS A 78 -9.60 8.77 8.41
CA CYS A 78 -9.91 9.66 9.54
C CYS A 78 -8.66 10.38 10.03
N SER A 79 -8.83 11.57 10.61
CA SER A 79 -7.72 12.44 11.05
C SER A 79 -6.77 11.75 12.04
N GLU A 80 -7.32 11.01 13.01
CA GLU A 80 -6.52 10.27 14.01
C GLU A 80 -5.64 9.19 13.38
N ALA A 81 -6.15 8.47 12.39
CA ALA A 81 -5.35 7.48 11.67
C ALA A 81 -4.33 8.18 10.77
N TRP A 82 -4.77 9.20 10.02
CA TRP A 82 -3.92 9.90 9.07
C TRP A 82 -2.72 10.59 9.74
N ASP A 83 -2.93 11.31 10.84
CA ASP A 83 -1.85 11.93 11.60
C ASP A 83 -0.82 10.90 12.06
N ALA A 84 -1.29 9.75 12.56
CA ALA A 84 -0.42 8.69 13.05
C ALA A 84 0.40 7.98 11.95
N ILE A 85 -0.19 7.73 10.77
CA ILE A 85 0.42 6.85 9.75
C ILE A 85 0.96 7.58 8.51
N SER A 86 0.51 8.79 8.23
CA SER A 86 0.84 9.53 6.98
C SER A 86 2.35 9.70 6.78
N ARG A 87 3.11 9.99 7.83
CA ARG A 87 4.57 10.12 7.75
C ARG A 87 5.26 8.86 7.23
N TYR A 88 4.79 7.67 7.63
CA TYR A 88 5.35 6.40 7.17
C TYR A 88 4.98 6.13 5.71
N ILE A 89 3.73 6.44 5.34
CA ILE A 89 3.26 6.36 3.96
C ILE A 89 4.08 7.30 3.07
N TYR A 90 4.26 8.55 3.47
CA TYR A 90 5.03 9.52 2.71
C TYR A 90 6.49 9.07 2.54
N THR A 91 7.15 8.63 3.62
CA THR A 91 8.52 8.10 3.54
C THR A 91 8.61 6.91 2.58
N GLY A 92 7.66 5.97 2.66
CA GLY A 92 7.63 4.81 1.76
C GLY A 92 7.44 5.20 0.29
N LEU A 93 6.52 6.13 0.01
CA LEU A 93 6.27 6.64 -1.35
C LEU A 93 7.49 7.36 -1.97
N GLN A 94 8.40 7.86 -1.13
CA GLN A 94 9.64 8.51 -1.56
C GLN A 94 10.84 7.55 -1.65
N GLY A 95 10.63 6.24 -1.45
CA GLY A 95 11.73 5.26 -1.46
C GLY A 95 12.60 5.27 -0.21
N GLY A 96 12.14 5.89 0.88
CA GLY A 96 12.87 5.97 2.14
C GLY A 96 12.74 4.70 2.99
N SER A 97 13.67 4.54 3.93
CA SER A 97 13.57 3.57 5.04
C SER A 97 12.46 4.03 5.99
N ILE A 98 11.40 3.24 6.14
CA ILE A 98 10.23 3.63 6.96
C ILE A 98 10.64 3.77 8.43
N MET A 99 11.42 2.80 8.96
CA MET A 99 11.93 2.87 10.33
C MET A 99 13.25 2.10 10.51
N ARG A 100 14.36 2.76 10.16
CA ARG A 100 15.72 2.23 10.23
C ARG A 100 16.08 1.69 11.62
N GLY A 101 16.49 0.43 11.70
CA GLY A 101 16.99 -0.20 12.93
C GLY A 101 15.95 -0.49 14.03
N TRP A 102 14.66 -0.25 13.78
CA TRP A 102 13.58 -0.60 14.72
C TRP A 102 12.89 -1.89 14.32
N MET A 103 12.28 -1.88 13.13
CA MET A 103 11.67 -3.08 12.55
C MET A 103 12.77 -3.98 11.99
N ARG A 104 12.54 -5.30 11.98
CA ARG A 104 13.46 -6.26 11.33
C ARG A 104 13.63 -5.95 9.83
N ASP A 105 12.57 -5.43 9.23
CA ASP A 105 12.55 -4.94 7.85
C ASP A 105 12.30 -3.44 7.86
N GLU A 106 13.26 -2.68 7.33
CA GLU A 106 13.21 -1.22 7.26
C GLU A 106 12.12 -0.69 6.32
N HIS A 107 11.57 -1.55 5.46
CA HIS A 107 10.45 -1.24 4.59
C HIS A 107 9.09 -1.34 5.30
N GLN A 108 9.08 -1.68 6.59
CA GLN A 108 7.87 -1.96 7.33
C GLN A 108 7.74 -1.11 8.59
N MET A 109 6.51 -0.91 9.03
CA MET A 109 6.18 -0.38 10.34
C MET A 109 4.86 -0.96 10.85
N ILE A 110 4.78 -1.19 12.16
CA ILE A 110 3.52 -1.40 12.86
C ILE A 110 3.17 -0.11 13.60
N ALA A 111 2.05 0.50 13.25
CA ALA A 111 1.56 1.74 13.85
C ALA A 111 0.10 1.59 14.25
N CYS A 112 -0.41 2.49 15.08
CA CYS A 112 -1.83 2.55 15.41
C CYS A 112 -2.33 3.98 15.40
N CYS A 113 -3.63 4.19 15.21
CA CYS A 113 -4.22 5.50 15.41
C CYS A 113 -4.18 5.90 16.89
N SER A 114 -4.21 7.20 17.16
CA SER A 114 -4.11 7.78 18.49
C SER A 114 -5.38 7.68 19.34
N ASP A 115 -6.46 7.05 18.84
CA ASP A 115 -7.67 6.80 19.65
C ASP A 115 -7.37 5.79 20.75
N GLY A 116 -7.08 6.31 21.96
CA GLY A 116 -6.69 5.52 23.12
C GLY A 116 -7.79 4.58 23.64
N THR A 117 -9.06 4.76 23.24
CA THR A 117 -10.16 3.90 23.71
C THR A 117 -10.44 2.74 22.76
N ARG A 118 -10.08 2.87 21.47
CA ARG A 118 -10.37 1.87 20.44
C ARG A 118 -9.39 1.92 19.26
N PRO A 119 -8.08 1.76 19.49
CA PRO A 119 -7.09 1.98 18.43
C PRO A 119 -7.17 0.89 17.36
N VAL A 120 -6.93 1.31 16.12
CA VAL A 120 -6.77 0.44 14.96
C VAL A 120 -5.28 0.27 14.69
N ILE A 121 -4.85 -0.97 14.44
CA ILE A 121 -3.44 -1.33 14.27
C ILE A 121 -3.20 -1.64 12.80
N PHE A 122 -2.21 -0.96 12.24
CA PHE A 122 -1.85 -1.00 10.84
C PHE A 122 -0.45 -1.62 10.68
N LYS A 123 -0.34 -2.52 9.71
CA LYS A 123 0.93 -2.90 9.11
C LYS A 123 1.12 -2.07 7.85
N ILE A 124 2.22 -1.34 7.78
CA ILE A 124 2.58 -0.44 6.68
C ILE A 124 3.80 -1.04 6.00
N GLU A 125 3.75 -1.20 4.68
CA GLU A 125 4.79 -1.86 3.88
C GLU A 125 5.09 -1.05 2.62
N ARG A 126 6.34 -0.66 2.41
CA ARG A 126 6.80 -0.14 1.12
C ARG A 126 6.91 -1.30 0.12
N LEU A 127 6.40 -1.09 -1.08
CA LEU A 127 6.52 -1.99 -2.21
C LEU A 127 7.43 -1.36 -3.25
N ASP A 128 8.46 -2.10 -3.65
CA ASP A 128 9.44 -1.67 -4.64
C ASP A 128 9.12 -2.35 -5.97
N TYR A 129 8.98 -1.57 -7.03
CA TYR A 129 8.64 -2.09 -8.34
C TYR A 129 9.29 -1.31 -9.48
N LYS A 130 9.44 -1.97 -10.62
CA LYS A 130 9.75 -1.30 -11.89
C LYS A 130 8.51 -1.26 -12.76
N LEU A 131 8.27 -0.12 -13.41
CA LEU A 131 7.20 0.03 -14.37
C LEU A 131 7.77 -0.22 -15.77
N VAL A 132 7.43 -1.36 -16.35
CA VAL A 132 7.87 -1.74 -17.70
C VAL A 132 6.78 -1.35 -18.69
N LYS A 133 7.01 -0.26 -19.44
CA LYS A 133 6.09 0.22 -20.47
C LYS A 133 6.37 -0.51 -21.79
N LEU A 134 5.30 -1.05 -22.38
CA LEU A 134 5.35 -1.71 -23.68
C LEU A 134 4.47 -0.91 -24.65
N PRO A 135 5.06 -0.08 -25.53
CA PRO A 135 4.29 0.70 -26.50
C PRO A 135 3.43 -0.16 -27.44
N GLN A 136 3.87 -1.42 -27.65
CA GLN A 136 3.25 -2.40 -28.53
C GLN A 136 3.42 -3.78 -27.91
N GLY A 137 2.38 -4.62 -28.00
CA GLY A 137 2.43 -6.02 -27.58
C GLY A 137 1.35 -6.42 -26.58
N ASP A 138 1.31 -7.71 -26.28
CA ASP A 138 0.38 -8.33 -25.34
C ASP A 138 0.92 -8.20 -23.91
N LEU A 139 0.31 -7.31 -23.11
CA LEU A 139 0.71 -7.04 -21.72
C LEU A 139 0.56 -8.27 -20.82
N THR A 140 -0.41 -9.15 -21.10
CA THR A 140 -0.61 -10.37 -20.31
C THR A 140 0.56 -11.33 -20.53
N LYS A 141 0.99 -11.51 -21.78
CA LYS A 141 2.19 -12.30 -22.09
C LYS A 141 3.45 -11.67 -21.51
N ALA A 142 3.58 -10.34 -21.59
CA ALA A 142 4.70 -9.63 -21.00
C ALA A 142 4.75 -9.83 -19.47
N ALA A 143 3.62 -9.72 -18.78
CA ALA A 143 3.52 -9.95 -17.34
C ALA A 143 3.90 -11.40 -16.97
N ALA A 144 3.44 -12.40 -17.74
CA ALA A 144 3.83 -13.79 -17.51
C ALA A 144 5.35 -14.02 -17.68
N ALA A 145 5.95 -13.43 -18.71
CA ALA A 145 7.40 -13.52 -18.95
C ALA A 145 8.20 -12.83 -17.84
N LEU A 146 7.83 -11.59 -17.49
CA LEU A 146 8.48 -10.82 -16.43
C LEU A 146 8.31 -11.49 -15.05
N GLY A 147 7.14 -12.05 -14.76
CA GLY A 147 6.86 -12.79 -13.52
C GLY A 147 7.68 -14.08 -13.37
N SER A 148 8.24 -14.60 -14.46
CA SER A 148 9.10 -15.78 -14.44
C SER A 148 10.59 -15.45 -14.21
N VAL A 149 10.95 -14.16 -14.14
CA VAL A 149 12.33 -13.74 -13.91
C VAL A 149 12.72 -13.96 -12.44
N PRO A 150 13.84 -14.62 -12.14
CA PRO A 150 14.30 -14.82 -10.76
C PRO A 150 14.42 -13.50 -10.00
N GLY A 151 13.81 -13.44 -8.80
CA GLY A 151 13.77 -12.23 -7.96
C GLY A 151 12.51 -11.36 -8.16
N VAL A 152 11.72 -11.61 -9.21
CA VAL A 152 10.39 -11.01 -9.36
C VAL A 152 9.41 -11.77 -8.46
N GLN A 153 8.72 -11.04 -7.58
CA GLN A 153 7.68 -11.61 -6.72
C GLN A 153 6.31 -11.59 -7.39
N GLN A 154 6.04 -10.54 -8.16
CA GLN A 154 4.75 -10.37 -8.83
C GLN A 154 4.92 -9.48 -10.06
N ALA A 155 4.22 -9.82 -11.14
CA ALA A 155 4.09 -8.96 -12.32
C ALA A 155 2.60 -8.71 -12.60
N THR A 156 2.17 -7.45 -12.58
CA THR A 156 0.76 -7.06 -12.71
C THR A 156 0.57 -6.12 -13.89
N VAL A 157 -0.43 -6.39 -14.73
CA VAL A 157 -0.76 -5.52 -15.86
C VAL A 157 -1.40 -4.22 -15.38
N ARG A 158 -0.93 -3.08 -15.92
CA ARG A 158 -1.52 -1.75 -15.79
C ARG A 158 -1.97 -1.27 -17.17
N GLU A 159 -3.20 -1.64 -17.52
CA GLU A 159 -3.83 -1.30 -18.81
C GLU A 159 -3.88 0.21 -19.06
N ASP A 160 -4.17 1.00 -18.01
CA ASP A 160 -4.25 2.46 -18.05
C ASP A 160 -2.94 3.14 -18.48
N LEU A 161 -1.81 2.45 -18.27
CA LEU A 161 -0.47 2.94 -18.60
C LEU A 161 0.20 2.19 -19.76
N GLY A 162 -0.47 1.17 -20.33
CA GLY A 162 0.16 0.27 -21.31
C GLY A 162 1.42 -0.40 -20.76
N ALA A 163 1.39 -0.83 -19.49
CA ALA A 163 2.58 -1.23 -18.75
C ALA A 163 2.37 -2.49 -17.90
N VAL A 164 3.48 -3.03 -17.41
CA VAL A 164 3.52 -4.07 -16.39
C VAL A 164 4.27 -3.55 -15.17
N GLU A 165 3.66 -3.63 -14.00
CA GLU A 165 4.31 -3.41 -12.71
C GLU A 165 5.03 -4.68 -12.29
N VAL A 166 6.34 -4.61 -12.16
CA VAL A 166 7.20 -5.74 -11.77
C VAL A 166 7.66 -5.50 -10.35
N TYR A 167 6.99 -6.14 -9.39
CA TYR A 167 7.32 -6.11 -7.97
C TYR A 167 8.44 -7.11 -7.68
N MET A 168 9.42 -6.67 -6.90
CA MET A 168 10.65 -7.41 -6.67
C MET A 168 10.81 -7.81 -5.22
N ASP A 169 11.67 -8.79 -4.97
CA ASP A 169 12.11 -9.05 -3.60
C ASP A 169 12.88 -7.84 -3.05
N ARG A 170 12.46 -7.38 -1.88
CA ARG A 170 13.06 -6.25 -1.15
C ARG A 170 14.56 -6.38 -0.89
N ASN A 171 15.11 -7.59 -0.91
CA ASN A 171 16.54 -7.84 -0.72
C ASN A 171 17.28 -8.11 -2.04
N GLN A 172 16.56 -8.13 -3.16
CA GLN A 172 17.12 -8.50 -4.45
C GLN A 172 16.44 -7.72 -5.57
N GLU A 173 17.00 -6.55 -5.87
CA GLU A 173 16.63 -5.82 -7.09
C GLU A 173 16.99 -6.65 -8.33
N VAL A 174 16.04 -6.76 -9.26
CA VAL A 174 16.27 -7.34 -10.58
C VAL A 174 16.74 -6.24 -11.53
N GLY A 175 17.91 -6.43 -12.13
CA GLY A 175 18.48 -5.48 -13.08
C GLY A 175 17.65 -5.36 -14.37
N ASP A 176 17.63 -4.17 -14.96
CA ASP A 176 16.85 -3.88 -16.18
C ASP A 176 17.18 -4.84 -17.33
N GLU A 177 18.44 -5.27 -17.43
CA GLU A 177 18.90 -6.18 -18.48
C GLU A 177 18.19 -7.54 -18.41
N ALA A 178 17.98 -8.09 -17.21
CA ALA A 178 17.25 -9.34 -17.04
C ALA A 178 15.78 -9.20 -17.48
N LEU A 179 15.17 -8.05 -17.22
CA LEU A 179 13.80 -7.76 -17.66
C LEU A 179 13.71 -7.59 -19.19
N ARG A 180 14.69 -6.92 -19.81
CA ARG A 180 14.76 -6.79 -21.27
C ARG A 180 14.96 -8.14 -21.97
N GLN A 181 15.81 -8.99 -21.41
CA GLN A 181 16.04 -10.36 -21.91
C GLN A 181 14.78 -11.22 -21.83
N ALA A 182 14.02 -11.13 -20.73
CA ALA A 182 12.75 -11.85 -20.58
C ALA A 182 11.70 -11.42 -21.62
N LEU A 183 11.81 -10.21 -22.16
CA LEU A 183 10.96 -9.69 -23.22
C LEU A 183 11.57 -9.82 -24.62
N GLU A 184 12.57 -10.70 -24.79
CA GLU A 184 13.22 -11.00 -26.08
C GLU A 184 13.80 -9.74 -26.78
N GLY A 185 14.24 -8.75 -26.00
CA GLY A 185 14.83 -7.53 -26.55
C GLY A 185 13.82 -6.59 -27.23
N ARG A 186 12.51 -6.74 -26.97
CA ARG A 186 11.50 -5.77 -27.39
C ARG A 186 11.85 -4.37 -26.88
N SER A 187 11.52 -3.36 -27.68
CA SER A 187 11.68 -1.96 -27.28
C SER A 187 10.74 -1.66 -26.11
N VAL A 188 11.32 -1.43 -24.94
CA VAL A 188 10.61 -1.14 -23.69
C VAL A 188 11.25 0.03 -22.97
N THR A 189 10.44 0.77 -22.22
CA THR A 189 10.90 1.76 -21.25
C THR A 189 10.73 1.17 -19.85
N ILE A 190 11.75 1.27 -19.02
CA ILE A 190 11.73 0.77 -17.64
C ILE A 190 11.96 1.95 -16.71
N GLU A 191 11.05 2.15 -15.75
CA GLU A 191 11.06 3.24 -14.76
C GLU A 191 11.07 2.71 -13.32
#